data_AF-A0A7M5TSA6-F1
#
_entry.id   AF-A0A7M5TSA6-F1
#
_cell.length_a   1.000
_cell.length_b   1.000
_cell.length_c   1.000
_cell.angle_alpha   90.00
_cell.angle_beta   90.00
_cell.angle_gamma   90.00
#
_symmetry.space_group_name_H-M   'P 1'
#
loop_
_entity.id
_entity.type
_entity.pdbx_description
1 polymer ?
#
loop_
_entity_poly.entity_id
_entity_poly.type
_entity_poly.pdbx_seq_one_letter_code
_entity_poly.pdbx_strand_id
1 'polypeptide(L)'
;VYLYLIDNFMLWWKHRKVQKQRKYYAYLESISYVAGLLCQRDLVGSKLPISQSGKLISQLFAVAFLVVNTFIIATITANRIVDGKLVQEFKGLKDEKMQNPTSKFKFAATKDSSSENYFKRYEKLKPIYYFMRKYSVNSTEVGIKKLLNEELQAFMTEAPMVD
;
A
#
# COMPACT_ATOMS: atom_id res chain seq x y z
N VAL A 1 -28.28 12.15 -12.26
CA VAL A 1 -29.01 12.66 -13.46
C VAL A 1 -29.57 11.53 -14.33
N TYR A 2 -28.74 10.61 -14.85
CA TYR A 2 -29.21 9.53 -15.74
C TYR A 2 -30.32 8.65 -15.13
N LEU A 3 -30.14 8.14 -13.91
CA LEU A 3 -31.16 7.35 -13.23
C LEU A 3 -32.48 8.12 -13.04
N TYR A 4 -32.40 9.41 -12.69
CA TYR A 4 -33.57 10.28 -12.55
C TYR A 4 -34.34 10.46 -13.86
N LEU A 5 -33.64 10.73 -14.97
CA LEU A 5 -34.25 10.92 -16.28
C LEU A 5 -34.92 9.63 -16.76
N ILE A 6 -34.24 8.50 -16.61
CA ILE A 6 -34.73 7.21 -17.08
C ILE A 6 -35.94 6.76 -16.25
N ASP A 7 -35.89 6.89 -14.92
CA ASP A 7 -37.03 6.56 -14.07
C ASP A 7 -38.23 7.46 -14.38
N ASN A 8 -38.05 8.77 -14.51
CA ASN A 8 -39.18 9.68 -14.76
C ASN A 8 -39.73 9.57 -16.19
N PHE A 9 -38.88 9.32 -17.20
CA PHE A 9 -39.32 9.10 -18.57
C PHE A 9 -40.12 7.80 -18.72
N MET A 10 -39.67 6.72 -18.06
CA MET A 10 -40.39 5.44 -18.09
C MET A 10 -41.65 5.45 -17.23
N LEU A 11 -41.65 6.17 -16.10
CA LEU A 11 -42.87 6.42 -15.33
C LEU A 11 -43.89 7.18 -16.16
N TRP A 12 -43.48 8.22 -16.89
CA TRP A 12 -44.36 8.94 -17.81
C TRP A 12 -44.95 8.05 -18.91
N TRP A 13 -44.14 7.17 -19.51
CA TRP A 13 -44.62 6.20 -20.50
C TRP A 13 -45.62 5.20 -19.90
N LYS A 14 -45.35 4.71 -18.68
CA LYS A 14 -46.24 3.79 -17.96
C LYS A 14 -47.56 4.47 -17.54
N HIS A 15 -47.51 5.76 -17.20
CA HIS A 15 -48.70 6.56 -16.87
C HIS A 15 -49.63 6.78 -18.06
N ARG A 16 -49.13 6.76 -19.32
CA ARG A 16 -50.01 6.74 -20.50
C ARG A 16 -50.85 5.45 -20.60
N LYS A 17 -50.40 4.35 -19.99
CA LYS A 17 -51.07 3.03 -20.09
C LYS A 17 -51.96 2.69 -18.90
N VAL A 18 -51.74 3.29 -17.71
CA VAL A 18 -52.50 2.97 -16.48
C VAL A 18 -52.64 4.22 -15.60
N GLN A 19 -53.88 4.62 -15.29
CA GLN A 19 -54.19 5.68 -14.31
C GLN A 19 -54.00 5.20 -12.87
N LYS A 20 -52.75 5.12 -12.39
CA LYS A 20 -52.45 4.92 -10.96
C LYS A 20 -51.59 6.08 -10.43
N GLN A 21 -51.77 6.38 -9.14
CA GLN A 21 -51.11 7.44 -8.35
C GLN A 21 -49.69 7.78 -8.82
N ARG A 22 -49.44 9.08 -9.08
CA ARG A 22 -48.17 9.62 -9.57
C ARG A 22 -47.10 9.56 -8.47
N LYS A 23 -46.25 8.53 -8.49
CA LYS A 23 -45.02 8.48 -7.68
C LYS A 23 -43.84 8.85 -8.56
N TYR A 24 -43.31 10.04 -8.38
CA TYR A 24 -42.09 10.50 -9.05
C TYR A 24 -40.87 10.17 -8.21
N TYR A 25 -39.74 9.92 -8.88
CA TYR A 25 -38.45 9.78 -8.22
C TYR A 25 -37.81 11.16 -8.09
N ALA A 26 -37.58 11.62 -6.86
CA ALA A 26 -37.04 12.95 -6.63
C ALA A 26 -35.56 13.01 -7.04
N TYR A 27 -35.12 14.16 -7.54
CA TYR A 27 -33.74 14.34 -8.01
C TYR A 27 -32.72 14.14 -6.88
N LEU A 28 -33.00 14.67 -5.69
CA LEU A 28 -32.15 14.53 -4.51
C LEU A 28 -32.02 13.06 -4.07
N GLU A 29 -33.14 12.32 -4.10
CA GLU A 29 -33.14 10.88 -3.78
C GLU A 29 -32.25 10.11 -4.76
N SER A 30 -32.33 10.43 -6.06
CA SER A 30 -31.48 9.81 -7.07
C SER A 30 -29.98 10.06 -6.87
N ILE A 31 -29.60 11.26 -6.43
CA ILE A 31 -28.19 11.59 -6.15
C ILE A 31 -27.72 10.86 -4.90
N SER A 32 -28.52 10.89 -3.83
CA SER A 32 -28.18 10.18 -2.59
C SER A 32 -27.99 8.68 -2.82
N TYR A 33 -28.81 8.09 -3.70
CA TYR A 33 -28.70 6.69 -4.08
C TYR A 33 -27.39 6.39 -4.84
N VAL A 34 -27.03 7.18 -5.85
CA VAL A 34 -25.76 7.00 -6.58
C VAL A 34 -24.55 7.24 -5.69
N ALA A 35 -24.60 8.24 -4.81
CA ALA A 35 -23.55 8.51 -3.84
C ALA A 35 -23.39 7.34 -2.85
N GLY A 36 -24.50 6.75 -2.38
CA GLY A 36 -24.48 5.56 -1.54
C GLY A 36 -23.84 4.35 -2.24
N LEU A 37 -24.19 4.11 -3.51
CA LEU A 37 -23.60 3.05 -4.32
C LEU A 37 -22.09 3.23 -4.52
N LEU A 38 -21.64 4.46 -4.78
CA LEU A 38 -20.22 4.79 -4.94
C LEU A 38 -19.43 4.56 -3.65
N CYS A 39 -19.97 5.05 -2.52
CA CYS A 39 -19.31 4.97 -1.22
C CYS A 39 -19.50 3.63 -0.51
N GLN A 40 -20.21 2.67 -1.11
CA GLN A 40 -20.62 1.40 -0.48
C GLN A 40 -21.21 1.61 0.93
N ARG A 41 -21.93 2.72 1.11
CA ARG A 41 -22.58 3.05 2.39
C ARG A 41 -24.00 2.51 2.37
N ASP A 42 -24.46 2.05 3.53
CA ASP A 42 -25.84 1.62 3.69
C ASP A 42 -26.79 2.73 3.24
N LEU A 43 -27.75 2.33 2.41
CA LEU A 43 -28.72 3.20 1.71
C LEU A 43 -29.80 3.74 2.67
N VAL A 44 -29.42 4.08 3.90
CA VAL A 44 -30.32 4.51 4.97
C VAL A 44 -31.02 5.80 4.54
N GLY A 45 -32.28 5.68 4.13
CA GLY A 45 -33.15 6.79 3.76
C GLY A 45 -33.30 7.07 2.26
N SER A 46 -32.54 6.44 1.38
CA SER A 46 -32.70 6.63 -0.08
C SER A 46 -33.78 5.71 -0.64
N LYS A 47 -34.75 6.26 -1.38
CA LYS A 47 -35.76 5.44 -2.08
C LYS A 47 -35.09 4.66 -3.21
N LEU A 48 -35.46 3.38 -3.34
CA LEU A 48 -35.05 2.52 -4.46
C LEU A 48 -35.73 2.97 -5.77
N PRO A 49 -35.07 2.81 -6.94
CA PRO A 49 -35.68 3.08 -8.23
C PRO A 49 -36.93 2.22 -8.42
N ILE A 50 -38.02 2.85 -8.87
CA ILE A 50 -39.36 2.24 -8.93
C ILE A 50 -39.53 1.43 -10.23
N SER A 51 -38.85 1.82 -11.31
CA SER A 51 -38.96 1.17 -12.62
C SER A 51 -38.08 -0.09 -12.73
N GLN A 52 -38.50 -1.07 -13.54
CA GLN A 52 -37.73 -2.32 -13.74
C GLN A 52 -36.38 -2.06 -14.44
N SER A 53 -36.36 -1.14 -15.39
CA SER A 53 -35.17 -0.66 -16.09
C SER A 53 -34.25 0.15 -15.17
N GLY A 54 -34.79 0.99 -14.30
CA GLY A 54 -34.02 1.72 -13.28
C GLY A 54 -33.31 0.77 -12.31
N LYS A 55 -33.94 -0.36 -11.97
CA LYS A 55 -33.29 -1.43 -11.20
C LYS A 55 -32.14 -2.10 -11.95
N LEU A 56 -32.31 -2.43 -13.24
CA LEU A 56 -31.25 -3.02 -14.06
C LEU A 56 -30.05 -2.08 -14.21
N ILE A 57 -30.31 -0.80 -14.48
CA ILE A 57 -29.27 0.21 -14.61
C ILE A 57 -28.54 0.41 -13.28
N SER A 58 -29.27 0.39 -12.16
CA SER A 58 -28.65 0.41 -10.83
C SER A 58 -27.71 -0.78 -10.61
N GLN A 59 -28.12 -2.01 -10.97
CA GLN A 59 -27.28 -3.19 -10.85
C GLN A 59 -25.99 -3.07 -11.70
N LEU A 60 -26.10 -2.52 -12.92
CA LEU A 60 -24.93 -2.26 -13.77
C LEU A 60 -23.98 -1.22 -13.15
N PHE A 61 -24.53 -0.13 -12.61
CA PHE A 61 -23.73 0.88 -11.91
C PHE A 61 -23.06 0.33 -10.66
N ALA A 62 -23.75 -0.53 -9.89
CA ALA A 62 -23.18 -1.17 -8.71
C ALA A 62 -21.94 -2.01 -9.05
N VAL A 63 -22.02 -2.82 -10.11
CA VAL A 63 -20.89 -3.63 -10.58
C VAL A 63 -19.76 -2.74 -11.09
N ALA A 64 -20.07 -1.72 -11.88
CA ALA A 64 -19.07 -0.80 -12.41
C ALA A 64 -18.31 -0.06 -11.30
N PHE A 65 -19.02 0.48 -10.30
CA PHE A 65 -18.39 1.18 -9.18
C PHE A 65 -17.56 0.24 -8.31
N LEU A 66 -17.98 -1.01 -8.12
CA LEU A 66 -17.18 -2.02 -7.42
C LEU A 66 -15.86 -2.30 -8.13
N VAL A 67 -15.87 -2.41 -9.46
CA VAL A 67 -14.65 -2.62 -10.26
C VAL A 67 -13.71 -1.42 -10.14
N VAL A 68 -14.23 -0.20 -10.25
CA VAL A 68 -13.43 1.04 -10.11
C VAL A 68 -12.82 1.15 -8.72
N ASN A 69 -13.61 0.96 -7.66
CA ASN A 69 -13.12 1.01 -6.29
C ASN A 69 -12.04 -0.05 -6.02
N THR A 70 -12.26 -1.27 -6.50
CA THR A 70 -11.27 -2.36 -6.39
C THR A 70 -9.97 -1.99 -7.09
N PHE A 71 -10.03 -1.40 -8.28
CA PHE A 71 -8.84 -0.98 -9.01
C PHE A 71 -8.07 0.12 -8.26
N ILE A 72 -8.77 1.10 -7.68
CA ILE A 72 -8.14 2.13 -6.85
C ILE A 72 -7.47 1.49 -5.61
N ILE A 73 -8.15 0.60 -4.92
CA ILE A 73 -7.57 -0.12 -3.76
C ILE A 73 -6.35 -0.92 -4.19
N ALA A 74 -6.41 -1.61 -5.33
CA ALA A 74 -5.31 -2.42 -5.85
C ALA A 74 -4.09 -1.56 -6.18
N THR A 75 -4.27 -0.42 -6.84
CA THR A 75 -3.15 0.48 -7.20
C THR A 75 -2.47 1.06 -5.96
N ILE A 76 -3.25 1.52 -4.97
CA ILE A 76 -2.71 2.04 -3.70
C ILE A 76 -2.00 0.92 -2.93
N THR A 77 -2.60 -0.27 -2.87
CA THR A 77 -2.02 -1.43 -2.17
C THR A 77 -0.73 -1.89 -2.84
N ALA A 78 -0.68 -1.92 -4.17
CA ALA A 78 0.52 -2.26 -4.92
C ALA A 78 1.66 -1.30 -4.59
N ASN A 79 1.38 0.01 -4.56
CA ASN A 79 2.39 1.00 -4.19
C ASN A 79 2.91 0.78 -2.76
N ARG A 80 2.02 0.52 -1.81
CA ARG A 80 2.40 0.23 -0.41
C ARG A 80 3.24 -1.03 -0.26
N ILE A 81 2.95 -2.09 -1.02
CA ILE A 81 3.73 -3.34 -0.99
C ILE A 81 5.13 -3.12 -1.57
N VAL A 82 5.28 -2.26 -2.57
CA VAL A 82 6.59 -1.89 -3.14
C VAL A 82 7.43 -1.15 -2.11
N ASP A 83 6.85 -0.19 -1.38
CA ASP A 83 7.55 0.53 -0.31
C ASP A 83 8.02 -0.42 0.81
N GLY A 84 7.21 -1.41 1.17
CA GLY A 84 7.59 -2.44 2.16
C GLY A 84 8.80 -3.30 1.74
N LYS A 85 9.06 -3.47 0.44
CA LYS A 85 10.24 -4.18 -0.06
C LYS A 85 11.53 -3.35 0.01
N LEU A 86 11.44 -2.02 0.15
CA LEU A 86 12.61 -1.17 0.40
C LEU A 86 13.13 -1.37 1.84
N VAL A 87 12.24 -1.72 2.77
CA VAL A 87 12.57 -2.14 4.14
C VAL A 87 12.87 -3.64 4.20
N GLN A 88 13.49 -4.21 3.16
CA GLN A 88 13.99 -5.58 3.25
C GLN A 88 14.98 -5.66 4.40
N GLU A 89 14.54 -6.31 5.48
CA GLU A 89 15.36 -6.71 6.61
C GLU A 89 16.63 -7.35 6.09
N PHE A 90 17.76 -6.83 6.55
CA PHE A 90 19.08 -7.39 6.26
C PHE A 90 19.07 -8.87 6.64
N LYS A 91 19.17 -9.78 5.67
CA LYS A 91 19.05 -11.24 5.87
C LYS A 91 20.26 -11.86 6.56
N GLY A 92 21.06 -11.04 7.23
CA GLY A 92 22.30 -11.44 7.88
C GLY A 92 23.40 -11.78 6.86
N LEU A 93 24.32 -12.65 7.28
CA LEU A 93 25.55 -12.99 6.57
C LEU A 93 25.34 -13.56 5.14
N LYS A 94 24.15 -14.11 4.85
CA LYS A 94 23.83 -14.71 3.54
C LYS A 94 23.25 -13.72 2.53
N ASP A 95 23.09 -12.46 2.89
CA ASP A 95 22.51 -11.45 2.01
C ASP A 95 23.43 -11.16 0.80
N GLU A 96 22.86 -11.08 -0.40
CA GLU A 96 23.59 -10.83 -1.65
C GLU A 96 24.28 -9.45 -1.62
N LYS A 97 23.67 -8.48 -0.93
CA LYS A 97 24.23 -7.12 -0.73
C LYS A 97 25.52 -7.13 0.10
N MET A 98 25.66 -8.11 0.98
CA MET A 98 26.85 -8.26 1.81
C MET A 98 27.94 -9.07 1.11
N GLN A 99 27.55 -10.09 0.32
CA GLN A 99 28.48 -10.88 -0.49
C GLN A 99 29.12 -10.05 -1.61
N ASN A 100 28.35 -9.15 -2.23
CA ASN A 100 28.82 -8.25 -3.29
C ASN A 100 28.81 -6.79 -2.82
N PRO A 101 29.85 -6.35 -2.08
CA PRO A 101 29.89 -5.01 -1.51
C PRO A 101 29.91 -3.95 -2.62
N THR A 102 28.92 -3.05 -2.58
CA THR A 102 28.79 -1.92 -3.51
C THR A 102 28.94 -0.61 -2.74
N SER A 103 29.45 0.46 -3.36
CA SER A 103 29.60 1.78 -2.73
C SER A 103 28.30 2.38 -2.17
N LYS A 104 27.14 1.94 -2.70
CA LYS A 104 25.79 2.31 -2.24
C LYS A 104 25.38 1.65 -0.92
N PHE A 105 26.01 0.55 -0.52
CA PHE A 105 25.69 -0.18 0.71
C PHE A 105 26.97 -0.37 1.54
N LYS A 106 27.19 0.55 2.48
CA LYS A 106 28.32 0.59 3.40
C LYS A 106 27.93 -0.08 4.71
N PHE A 107 28.76 -1.03 5.13
CA PHE A 107 28.62 -1.71 6.40
C PHE A 107 29.96 -1.74 7.14
N ALA A 108 29.88 -1.72 8.48
CA ALA A 108 31.05 -1.64 9.33
C ALA A 108 30.89 -2.50 10.59
N ALA A 109 32.03 -2.85 11.19
CA ALA A 109 32.14 -3.41 12.53
C ALA A 109 33.07 -2.53 13.38
N THR A 110 33.00 -2.68 14.70
CA THR A 110 33.96 -2.06 15.62
C THR A 110 35.34 -2.70 15.44
N LYS A 111 36.40 -1.88 15.42
CA LYS A 111 37.77 -2.36 15.32
C LYS A 111 38.12 -3.28 16.50
N ASP A 112 38.88 -4.34 16.21
CA ASP A 112 39.35 -5.33 17.18
C ASP A 112 38.23 -6.07 17.91
N SER A 113 36.98 -5.95 17.45
CA SER A 113 35.84 -6.70 17.99
C SER A 113 35.87 -8.18 17.58
N SER A 114 35.13 -9.03 18.30
CA SER A 114 34.96 -10.43 17.88
C SER A 114 34.32 -10.52 16.50
N SER A 115 33.45 -9.56 16.16
CA SER A 115 32.80 -9.44 14.87
C SER A 115 33.82 -9.22 13.74
N GLU A 116 34.77 -8.30 13.90
CA GLU A 116 35.83 -8.09 12.89
C GLU A 116 36.71 -9.34 12.72
N ASN A 117 37.11 -9.94 13.86
CA ASN A 117 37.96 -11.12 13.87
C ASN A 117 37.30 -12.34 13.21
N TYR A 118 35.98 -12.45 13.27
CA TYR A 118 35.21 -13.48 12.56
C TYR A 118 35.43 -13.39 11.04
N PHE A 119 35.26 -12.20 10.44
CA PHE A 119 35.45 -12.00 8.99
C PHE A 119 36.90 -12.19 8.54
N LYS A 120 37.85 -11.87 9.43
CA LYS A 120 39.29 -12.06 9.18
C LYS A 120 39.68 -13.55 9.12
N ARG A 121 39.03 -14.40 9.92
CA ARG A 121 39.39 -15.82 10.08
C ARG A 121 39.03 -16.67 8.86
N TYR A 122 37.87 -16.44 8.24
CA TYR A 122 37.40 -17.27 7.13
C TYR A 122 37.86 -16.73 5.78
N GLU A 123 38.48 -17.58 4.97
CA GLU A 123 39.00 -17.20 3.65
C GLU A 123 37.92 -16.69 2.69
N LYS A 124 36.74 -17.32 2.71
CA LYS A 124 35.58 -16.92 1.91
C LYS A 124 35.07 -15.50 2.24
N LEU A 125 35.35 -15.00 3.44
CA LEU A 125 34.87 -13.71 3.93
C LEU A 125 35.93 -12.60 3.86
N LYS A 126 37.17 -12.91 3.46
CA LYS A 126 38.25 -11.92 3.30
C LYS A 126 37.88 -10.76 2.34
N PRO A 127 37.21 -10.98 1.20
CA PRO A 127 36.81 -9.87 0.32
C PRO A 127 35.88 -8.88 1.02
N ILE A 128 34.93 -9.41 1.81
CA ILE A 128 33.99 -8.65 2.61
C ILE A 128 34.73 -7.88 3.72
N TYR A 129 35.70 -8.52 4.37
CA TYR A 129 36.56 -7.90 5.38
C TYR A 129 37.32 -6.67 4.84
N TYR A 130 37.93 -6.76 3.65
CA TYR A 130 38.67 -5.64 3.07
C TYR A 130 37.78 -4.43 2.75
N PHE A 131 36.53 -4.66 2.38
CA PHE A 131 35.56 -3.59 2.19
C PHE A 131 35.16 -2.96 3.52
N MET A 132 34.78 -3.80 4.49
CA MET A 132 34.33 -3.38 5.82
C MET A 132 35.41 -2.59 6.58
N ARG A 133 36.69 -2.98 6.46
CA ARG A 133 37.83 -2.33 7.13
C ARG A 133 37.98 -0.86 6.78
N LYS A 134 37.52 -0.42 5.61
CA LYS A 134 37.59 1.00 5.19
C LYS A 134 36.65 1.90 6.00
N TYR A 135 35.57 1.33 6.53
CA TYR A 135 34.53 2.05 7.26
C TYR A 135 34.48 1.67 8.75
N SER A 136 35.45 0.89 9.24
CA SER A 136 35.47 0.43 10.62
C SER A 136 35.65 1.58 11.62
N VAL A 137 34.92 1.49 12.73
CA VAL A 137 34.87 2.50 13.78
C VAL A 137 35.62 2.01 15.02
N ASN A 138 36.21 2.93 15.78
CA ASN A 138 36.98 2.57 16.98
C ASN A 138 36.09 2.25 18.20
N SER A 139 34.83 2.72 18.20
CA SER A 139 33.89 2.53 19.30
C SER A 139 32.47 2.30 18.78
N THR A 140 31.68 1.50 19.50
CA THR A 140 30.29 1.15 19.19
C THR A 140 29.40 2.38 19.15
N GLU A 141 29.58 3.34 20.06
CA GLU A 141 28.81 4.60 20.08
C GLU A 141 28.98 5.42 18.80
N VAL A 142 30.20 5.43 18.25
CA VAL A 142 30.51 6.11 16.99
C VAL A 142 29.84 5.39 15.82
N GLY A 143 29.79 4.06 15.86
CA GLY A 143 29.05 3.24 14.90
C GLY A 143 27.55 3.57 14.89
N ILE A 144 26.93 3.69 16.07
CA ILE A 144 25.51 4.04 16.21
C ILE A 144 25.24 5.46 15.68
N LYS A 145 26.08 6.44 16.01
CA LYS A 145 25.93 7.81 15.47
C LYS A 145 26.01 7.85 13.94
N LYS A 146 26.90 7.07 13.34
CA LYS A 146 27.03 6.98 11.88
C LYS A 146 25.87 6.23 11.22
N LEU A 147 25.27 5.27 11.92
CA LEU A 147 24.05 4.59 11.47
C LEU A 147 22.86 5.58 11.46
N LEU A 148 22.72 6.39 12.52
CA LEU A 148 21.68 7.41 12.62
C LEU A 148 21.83 8.54 11.61
N ASN A 149 23.06 8.91 11.25
CA ASN A 149 23.36 9.92 10.24
C ASN A 149 23.29 9.38 8.79
N GLU A 150 22.81 8.14 8.59
CA GLU A 150 22.72 7.46 7.29
C GLU A 150 24.07 7.31 6.54
N GLU A 151 25.20 7.51 7.22
CA GLU A 151 26.54 7.32 6.65
C GLU A 151 26.88 5.82 6.47
N LEU A 152 26.29 4.98 7.34
CA LEU A 152 26.36 3.52 7.30
C LEU A 152 24.95 2.96 7.14
N GLN A 153 24.78 1.95 6.29
CA GLN A 153 23.50 1.27 6.10
C GLN A 153 23.34 0.07 7.04
N ALA A 154 24.45 -0.50 7.53
CA ALA A 154 24.43 -1.57 8.52
C ALA A 154 25.65 -1.51 9.45
N PHE A 155 25.44 -1.83 10.72
CA PHE A 155 26.48 -1.85 11.73
C PHE A 155 26.44 -3.17 12.51
N MET A 156 27.57 -3.87 12.57
CA MET A 156 27.70 -5.15 13.27
C MET A 156 28.30 -4.90 14.65
N THR A 157 27.53 -5.24 15.68
CA THR A 157 27.93 -5.16 17.09
C THR A 157 27.54 -6.42 17.84
N GLU A 158 28.21 -6.68 18.96
CA GLU A 158 27.85 -7.76 19.88
C GLU A 158 26.56 -7.40 20.63
N ALA A 159 25.77 -8.41 20.96
CA ALA A 159 24.36 -8.28 21.34
C ALA A 159 23.99 -7.91 22.80
N PRO A 160 24.87 -7.48 23.74
CA PRO A 160 24.38 -7.04 25.06
C PRO A 160 24.22 -5.51 25.18
N MET A 161 24.31 -4.73 24.10
CA MET A 161 24.41 -3.25 24.15
C MET A 161 23.29 -2.50 23.41
N VAL A 162 22.24 -3.20 22.95
CA VAL A 162 21.09 -2.60 22.25
C VAL A 162 19.86 -2.80 23.13
N ASP A 163 19.76 -2.01 24.20
CA ASP A 163 18.53 -1.80 24.97
C ASP A 163 17.77 -0.57 24.45
#